data_AF-W6Z0G5-F1
#
_entry.id   AF-W6Z0G5-F1
#
_cell.length_a   1.000
_cell.length_b   1.000
_cell.length_c   1.000
_cell.angle_alpha   90.00
_cell.angle_beta   90.00
_cell.angle_gamma   90.00
#
_symmetry.space_group_name_H-M   'P 1'
#
loop_
_entity.id
_entity.type
_entity.pdbx_description
1 polymer ?
#
loop_
_entity_poly.entity_id
_entity_poly.type
_entity_poly.pdbx_seq_one_letter_code
_entity_poly.pdbx_strand_id
1 'polypeptide(L)'
;MGTGDYSPDSVWYYAPNKAAPILFIVLFSISGALHIWQTIKFKSWRTTALLPWAALLMISGFAVRLAGAYDTSSLAYLIASTVLILSGPPVYALINYFILSRLLYYIPYLAPLHPGRVATTFVGLDAVCEVLIGQGAWRMADSSSSDSQRELGSRLVSASLCLQAALFGAFGLLGMQFQRRATAAGVLKPHLRTVLYVMYVSASIVTIRCIYRLVEYFSGWDSAVYKNETYFWIFEAAIMLINTVLLNIWNPGKRLPPSNSVFLARDGVTERRGPGWGDDRPWIVTVFDPFDIWGLVRGRDKKTQFWDLSDAELEAMRLEKKRNKRSCGLAFLDPFHLWGKTGYIAGWFGKTRTSGQPVTAEVSTAQMKIRSSEVKCEV
;
A
#
# COMPACT_ATOMS: atom_id res chain seq x y z
N MET A 1 4.60 33.76 -6.36
CA MET A 1 5.01 34.87 -5.49
C MET A 1 3.74 35.52 -4.99
N GLY A 2 3.37 35.30 -3.72
CA GLY A 2 2.24 35.98 -3.08
C GLY A 2 2.69 37.38 -2.68
N THR A 3 2.33 38.38 -3.49
CA THR A 3 2.66 39.80 -3.29
C THR A 3 1.37 40.59 -3.01
N GLY A 4 0.45 40.02 -2.25
CA GLY A 4 -0.75 40.72 -1.80
C GLY A 4 -0.54 41.26 -0.39
N ASP A 5 -1.06 42.45 -0.12
CA ASP A 5 -1.05 43.04 1.22
C ASP A 5 -1.84 42.15 2.20
N TYR A 6 -1.26 41.89 3.37
CA TYR A 6 -1.89 41.14 4.45
C TYR A 6 -3.16 41.86 4.92
N SER A 7 -4.29 41.13 4.98
CA SER A 7 -5.54 41.66 5.52
C SER A 7 -5.62 41.38 7.03
N PRO A 8 -5.94 42.39 7.88
CA PRO A 8 -6.04 42.24 9.33
C PRO A 8 -7.00 41.14 9.81
N ASP A 9 -8.03 40.80 9.02
CA ASP A 9 -9.07 39.83 9.36
C ASP A 9 -8.88 38.45 8.68
N SER A 10 -7.70 38.20 8.13
CA SER A 10 -7.37 36.94 7.44
C SER A 10 -6.89 35.87 8.41
N VAL A 11 -7.43 34.65 8.29
CA VAL A 11 -6.95 33.47 9.02
C VAL A 11 -5.61 32.97 8.45
N TRP A 12 -5.24 33.44 7.26
CA TRP A 12 -3.97 33.13 6.60
C TRP A 12 -2.86 34.09 7.05
N TYR A 13 -1.67 33.56 7.31
CA TYR A 13 -0.46 34.35 7.66
C TYR A 13 0.12 35.15 6.49
N TYR A 14 -0.43 34.96 5.28
CA TYR A 14 -0.02 35.60 4.04
C TYR A 14 -1.26 35.83 3.16
N ALA A 15 -1.19 36.74 2.18
CA ALA A 15 -2.22 36.87 1.18
C ALA A 15 -2.21 35.64 0.25
N PRO A 16 -3.27 34.79 0.25
CA PRO A 16 -3.26 33.53 -0.47
C PRO A 16 -3.29 33.74 -1.99
N ASN A 17 -2.49 32.95 -2.72
CA ASN A 17 -2.46 33.05 -4.18
C ASN A 17 -3.70 32.39 -4.81
N LYS A 18 -4.38 33.12 -5.71
CA LYS A 18 -5.58 32.64 -6.41
C LYS A 18 -5.27 31.86 -7.70
N ALA A 19 -4.16 32.14 -8.37
CA ALA A 19 -3.81 31.54 -9.66
C ALA A 19 -3.16 30.15 -9.52
N ALA A 20 -2.29 29.97 -8.53
CA ALA A 20 -1.57 28.72 -8.31
C ALA A 20 -2.50 27.54 -8.01
N PRO A 21 -3.54 27.63 -7.15
CA PRO A 21 -4.50 26.54 -6.96
C PRO A 21 -5.17 26.11 -8.27
N ILE A 22 -5.55 27.06 -9.13
CA ILE A 22 -6.18 26.77 -10.43
C ILE A 22 -5.25 25.94 -11.31
N LEU A 23 -3.96 26.33 -11.40
CA LEU A 23 -2.96 25.58 -12.15
C LEU A 23 -2.85 24.15 -11.66
N PHE A 24 -2.71 23.95 -10.34
CA PHE A 24 -2.58 22.59 -9.78
C PHE A 24 -3.87 21.77 -9.94
N ILE A 25 -5.06 22.38 -9.82
CA ILE A 25 -6.34 21.70 -10.12
C ILE A 25 -6.33 21.13 -11.53
N VAL A 26 -5.96 21.94 -12.53
CA VAL A 26 -5.93 21.51 -13.94
C VAL A 26 -4.92 20.38 -14.12
N LEU A 27 -3.70 20.52 -13.60
CA LEU A 27 -2.64 19.54 -13.77
C LEU A 27 -2.94 18.20 -13.07
N PHE A 28 -3.47 18.23 -11.84
CA PHE A 28 -3.90 17.01 -11.15
C PHE A 28 -5.14 16.39 -11.81
N SER A 29 -6.04 17.17 -12.42
CA SER A 29 -7.19 16.65 -13.16
C SER A 29 -6.76 15.90 -14.43
N ILE A 30 -5.83 16.47 -15.19
CA ILE A 30 -5.23 15.79 -16.36
C ILE A 30 -4.54 14.50 -15.92
N SER A 31 -3.70 14.58 -14.88
CA SER A 31 -3.02 13.41 -14.31
C SER A 31 -4.00 12.34 -13.84
N GLY A 32 -5.06 12.73 -13.11
CA GLY A 32 -6.07 11.82 -12.59
C GLY A 32 -6.85 11.11 -13.69
N ALA A 33 -7.25 11.84 -14.73
CA ALA A 33 -7.91 11.26 -15.90
C ALA A 33 -7.02 10.23 -16.62
N LEU A 34 -5.73 10.53 -16.77
CA LEU A 34 -4.75 9.58 -17.30
C LEU A 34 -4.63 8.33 -16.41
N HIS A 35 -4.53 8.47 -15.09
CA HIS A 35 -4.49 7.34 -14.16
C HIS A 35 -5.73 6.45 -14.23
N ILE A 36 -6.93 7.05 -14.40
CA ILE A 36 -8.19 6.31 -14.59
C ILE A 36 -8.09 5.47 -15.86
N TRP A 37 -7.75 6.11 -16.99
CA TRP A 37 -7.61 5.43 -18.28
C TRP A 37 -6.55 4.31 -18.22
N GLN A 38 -5.39 4.58 -17.63
CA GLN A 38 -4.31 3.59 -17.50
C GLN A 38 -4.71 2.40 -16.63
N THR A 39 -5.42 2.65 -15.51
CA THR A 39 -5.89 1.58 -14.61
C THR A 39 -6.87 0.65 -15.31
N ILE A 40 -7.79 1.21 -16.12
CA ILE A 40 -8.74 0.44 -16.91
C ILE A 40 -8.01 -0.33 -18.02
N LYS A 41 -7.13 0.35 -18.78
CA LYS A 41 -6.41 -0.23 -19.91
C LYS A 41 -5.49 -1.39 -19.52
N PHE A 42 -4.71 -1.23 -18.44
CA PHE A 42 -3.78 -2.25 -17.97
C PHE A 42 -4.42 -3.27 -17.03
N LYS A 43 -5.72 -3.13 -16.70
CA LYS A 43 -6.46 -3.99 -15.77
C LYS A 43 -5.74 -4.15 -14.41
N SER A 44 -5.01 -3.12 -14.00
CA SER A 44 -4.13 -3.11 -12.83
C SER A 44 -4.81 -2.59 -11.55
N TRP A 45 -6.12 -2.84 -11.41
CA TRP A 45 -6.97 -2.33 -10.33
C TRP A 45 -6.40 -2.53 -8.92
N ARG A 46 -5.70 -3.64 -8.66
CA ARG A 46 -5.13 -3.91 -7.33
C ARG A 46 -3.93 -3.02 -6.97
N THR A 47 -3.27 -2.42 -7.97
CA THR A 47 -2.01 -1.68 -7.77
C THR A 47 -2.21 -0.19 -8.02
N THR A 48 -3.04 0.18 -9.01
CA THR A 48 -3.15 1.57 -9.48
C THR A 48 -4.50 2.21 -9.19
N ALA A 49 -5.50 1.50 -8.63
CA ALA A 49 -6.83 2.08 -8.38
C ALA A 49 -6.83 3.24 -7.38
N LEU A 50 -5.77 3.36 -6.55
CA LEU A 50 -5.63 4.47 -5.60
C LEU A 50 -5.04 5.73 -6.23
N LEU A 51 -4.47 5.66 -7.43
CA LEU A 51 -3.91 6.84 -8.11
C LEU A 51 -4.99 7.88 -8.49
N PRO A 52 -6.15 7.48 -9.07
CA PRO A 52 -7.27 8.39 -9.24
C PRO A 52 -7.78 8.99 -7.93
N TRP A 53 -7.81 8.21 -6.86
CA TRP A 53 -8.24 8.68 -5.54
C TRP A 53 -7.28 9.74 -4.98
N ALA A 54 -5.97 9.51 -5.08
CA ALA A 54 -4.96 10.49 -4.68
C ALA A 54 -5.08 11.79 -5.48
N ALA A 55 -5.33 11.71 -6.80
CA ALA A 55 -5.58 12.90 -7.62
C ALA A 55 -6.85 13.64 -7.17
N LEU A 56 -7.94 12.93 -6.87
CA LEU A 56 -9.20 13.52 -6.43
C LEU A 56 -9.06 14.28 -5.09
N LEU A 57 -8.29 13.74 -4.14
CA LEU A 57 -7.95 14.44 -2.89
C LEU A 57 -7.20 15.74 -3.14
N MET A 58 -6.18 15.72 -4.00
CA MET A 58 -5.40 16.92 -4.34
C MET A 58 -6.27 17.97 -5.05
N ILE A 59 -7.09 17.56 -6.03
CA ILE A 59 -8.01 18.46 -6.75
C ILE A 59 -8.98 19.10 -5.77
N SER A 60 -9.61 18.31 -4.91
CA SER A 60 -10.57 18.80 -3.92
C SER A 60 -9.91 19.75 -2.92
N GLY A 61 -8.72 19.40 -2.45
CA GLY A 61 -7.94 20.23 -1.54
C GLY A 61 -7.56 21.59 -2.14
N PHE A 62 -7.07 21.61 -3.39
CA PHE A 62 -6.78 22.87 -4.08
C PHE A 62 -8.03 23.66 -4.45
N ALA A 63 -9.15 23.01 -4.74
CA ALA A 63 -10.42 23.69 -4.99
C ALA A 63 -10.95 24.40 -3.73
N VAL A 64 -10.89 23.72 -2.58
CA VAL A 64 -11.24 24.34 -1.29
C VAL A 64 -10.24 25.43 -0.92
N ARG A 65 -8.95 25.24 -1.21
CA ARG A 65 -7.92 26.28 -1.02
C ARG A 65 -8.20 27.51 -1.87
N LEU A 66 -8.64 27.34 -3.12
CA LEU A 66 -9.04 28.43 -3.99
C LEU A 66 -10.23 29.19 -3.41
N ALA A 67 -11.25 28.48 -2.91
CA ALA A 67 -12.39 29.11 -2.24
C ALA A 67 -11.94 29.91 -1.00
N GLY A 68 -11.06 29.35 -0.18
CA GLY A 68 -10.46 30.05 0.98
C GLY A 68 -9.54 31.22 0.61
N ALA A 69 -9.09 31.32 -0.64
CA ALA A 69 -8.37 32.48 -1.14
C ALA A 69 -9.30 33.65 -1.55
N TYR A 70 -10.59 33.37 -1.79
CA TYR A 70 -11.63 34.40 -1.99
C TYR A 70 -12.33 34.78 -0.68
N ASP A 71 -12.48 33.83 0.24
CA ASP A 71 -12.96 34.06 1.60
C ASP A 71 -11.86 33.76 2.61
N THR A 72 -11.02 34.77 2.88
CA THR A 72 -9.85 34.66 3.75
C THR A 72 -10.21 34.64 5.24
N SER A 73 -11.47 34.90 5.60
CA SER A 73 -11.95 34.92 6.99
C SER A 73 -12.42 33.54 7.49
N SER A 74 -12.69 32.63 6.58
CA SER A 74 -13.21 31.30 6.91
C SER A 74 -12.10 30.33 7.32
N LEU A 75 -12.02 30.07 8.63
CA LEU A 75 -11.18 29.02 9.20
C LEU A 75 -11.54 27.63 8.66
N ALA A 76 -12.82 27.39 8.34
CA ALA A 76 -13.30 26.12 7.81
C ALA A 76 -12.65 25.78 6.47
N TYR A 77 -12.51 26.76 5.55
CA TYR A 77 -11.83 26.54 4.27
C TYR A 77 -10.33 26.26 4.44
N LEU A 78 -9.67 26.95 5.37
CA LEU A 78 -8.26 26.71 5.68
C LEU A 78 -8.05 25.28 6.21
N ILE A 79 -8.85 24.84 7.18
CA ILE A 79 -8.76 23.49 7.76
C ILE A 79 -9.08 22.44 6.70
N ALA A 80 -10.22 22.56 6.00
CA ALA A 80 -10.65 21.57 5.02
C ALA A 80 -9.66 21.42 3.86
N SER A 81 -9.14 22.53 3.32
CA SER A 81 -8.10 22.47 2.28
C SER A 81 -6.82 21.82 2.78
N THR A 82 -6.38 22.17 3.99
CA THR A 82 -5.16 21.62 4.59
C THR A 82 -5.28 20.11 4.78
N VAL A 83 -6.39 19.62 5.36
CA VAL A 83 -6.64 18.18 5.58
C VAL A 83 -6.69 17.40 4.26
N LEU A 84 -7.39 17.90 3.25
CA LEU A 84 -7.51 17.23 1.95
C LEU A 84 -6.16 17.12 1.23
N ILE A 85 -5.36 18.19 1.24
CA ILE A 85 -4.02 18.20 0.64
C ILE A 85 -3.05 17.32 1.45
N LEU A 86 -3.16 17.33 2.77
CA LEU A 86 -2.36 16.47 3.66
C LEU A 86 -2.61 14.98 3.42
N SER A 87 -3.87 14.61 3.12
CA SER A 87 -4.32 13.23 2.90
C SER A 87 -3.81 12.59 1.60
N GLY A 88 -3.42 13.38 0.60
CA GLY A 88 -2.99 12.83 -0.70
C GLY A 88 -1.72 11.98 -0.64
N PRO A 89 -0.62 12.46 -0.03
CA PRO A 89 0.65 11.73 -0.04
C PRO A 89 0.71 10.41 0.74
N PRO A 90 -0.01 10.21 1.86
CA PRO A 90 -0.22 8.88 2.44
C PRO A 90 -0.81 7.88 1.43
N VAL A 91 -1.72 8.33 0.55
CA VAL A 91 -2.24 7.48 -0.53
C VAL A 91 -1.14 7.14 -1.56
N TYR A 92 -0.25 8.08 -1.88
CA TYR A 92 0.91 7.79 -2.74
C TYR A 92 1.91 6.83 -2.07
N ALA A 93 2.13 6.93 -0.76
CA ALA A 93 2.91 5.96 0.01
C ALA A 93 2.29 4.56 -0.08
N LEU A 94 0.96 4.47 0.14
CA LEU A 94 0.19 3.25 0.03
C LEU A 94 0.34 2.58 -1.37
N ILE A 95 0.35 3.37 -2.44
CA ILE A 95 0.62 2.88 -3.79
C ILE A 95 2.02 2.26 -3.88
N ASN A 96 3.05 2.90 -3.31
CA ASN A 96 4.40 2.34 -3.27
C ASN A 96 4.47 1.02 -2.49
N TYR A 97 3.73 0.90 -1.39
CA TYR A 97 3.63 -0.35 -0.63
C TYR A 97 3.03 -1.48 -1.48
N PHE A 98 1.99 -1.17 -2.27
CA PHE A 98 1.43 -2.14 -3.20
C PHE A 98 2.36 -2.48 -4.37
N ILE A 99 3.13 -1.52 -4.90
CA ILE A 99 4.13 -1.79 -5.93
C ILE A 99 5.19 -2.77 -5.41
N LEU A 100 5.75 -2.52 -4.22
CA LEU A 100 6.71 -3.44 -3.60
C LEU A 100 6.07 -4.81 -3.35
N SER A 101 4.89 -4.85 -2.74
CA SER A 101 4.14 -6.10 -2.54
C SER A 101 3.99 -6.88 -3.84
N ARG A 102 3.69 -6.22 -4.97
CA ARG A 102 3.55 -6.90 -6.25
C ARG A 102 4.85 -7.40 -6.84
N LEU A 103 5.96 -6.69 -6.63
CA LEU A 103 7.29 -7.19 -6.97
C LEU A 103 7.64 -8.45 -6.16
N LEU A 104 7.31 -8.46 -4.87
CA LEU A 104 7.53 -9.61 -4.00
C LEU A 104 6.62 -10.80 -4.38
N TYR A 105 5.38 -10.55 -4.81
CA TYR A 105 4.51 -11.60 -5.37
C TYR A 105 5.09 -12.19 -6.66
N TYR A 106 5.75 -11.35 -7.46
CA TYR A 106 6.32 -11.77 -8.73
C TYR A 106 7.65 -12.54 -8.55
N ILE A 107 8.46 -12.20 -7.54
CA ILE A 107 9.72 -12.89 -7.22
C ILE A 107 9.67 -13.36 -5.75
N PRO A 108 8.90 -14.43 -5.46
CA PRO A 108 8.59 -14.80 -4.08
C PRO A 108 9.79 -15.41 -3.32
N TYR A 109 10.66 -16.16 -4.00
CA TYR A 109 11.81 -16.85 -3.42
C TYR A 109 12.93 -15.91 -2.94
N LEU A 110 12.90 -14.63 -3.32
CA LEU A 110 13.85 -13.60 -2.85
C LEU A 110 13.20 -12.58 -1.91
N ALA A 111 11.90 -12.71 -1.67
CA ALA A 111 11.15 -11.78 -0.84
C ALA A 111 11.66 -11.81 0.61
N PRO A 112 12.08 -10.66 1.19
CA PRO A 112 12.50 -10.63 2.59
C PRO A 112 11.34 -10.82 3.57
N LEU A 113 10.13 -10.41 3.16
CA LEU A 113 8.90 -10.54 3.92
C LEU A 113 7.77 -10.98 2.99
N HIS A 114 6.77 -11.65 3.55
CA HIS A 114 5.59 -12.05 2.80
C HIS A 114 4.94 -10.84 2.12
N PRO A 115 4.65 -10.88 0.80
CA PRO A 115 4.15 -9.74 0.05
C PRO A 115 2.89 -9.10 0.63
N GLY A 116 1.93 -9.92 1.06
CA GLY A 116 0.69 -9.45 1.69
C GLY A 116 0.95 -8.75 3.02
N ARG A 117 1.96 -9.20 3.78
CA ARG A 117 2.30 -8.62 5.09
C ARG A 117 2.98 -7.27 4.91
N VAL A 118 3.83 -7.12 3.89
CA VAL A 118 4.42 -5.81 3.56
C VAL A 118 3.31 -4.79 3.36
N ALA A 119 2.32 -5.09 2.52
CA ALA A 119 1.19 -4.19 2.33
C ALA A 119 0.46 -3.93 3.66
N THR A 120 -0.08 -4.95 4.32
CA THR A 120 -0.92 -4.76 5.52
C THR A 120 -0.19 -4.06 6.68
N THR A 121 1.10 -4.34 6.87
CA THR A 121 1.91 -3.76 7.95
C THR A 121 2.13 -2.28 7.73
N PHE A 122 2.63 -1.91 6.54
CA PHE A 122 2.89 -0.50 6.25
C PHE A 122 1.59 0.30 6.13
N VAL A 123 0.53 -0.26 5.53
CA VAL A 123 -0.80 0.38 5.54
C VAL A 123 -1.29 0.60 6.97
N GLY A 124 -1.21 -0.43 7.82
CA GLY A 124 -1.71 -0.36 9.20
C GLY A 124 -0.96 0.65 10.04
N LEU A 125 0.37 0.66 9.95
CA LEU A 125 1.21 1.61 10.67
C LEU A 125 1.03 3.05 10.17
N ASP A 126 0.93 3.24 8.86
CA ASP A 126 0.63 4.56 8.27
C ASP A 126 -0.77 5.05 8.69
N ALA A 127 -1.78 4.16 8.73
CA ALA A 127 -3.10 4.50 9.26
C ALA A 127 -3.07 4.91 10.74
N VAL A 128 -2.25 4.25 11.57
CA VAL A 128 -2.02 4.67 12.96
C VAL A 128 -1.41 6.07 13.00
N CYS A 129 -0.41 6.34 12.16
CA CYS A 129 0.17 7.69 12.05
C CYS A 129 -0.88 8.75 11.69
N GLU A 130 -1.70 8.49 10.68
CA GLU A 130 -2.74 9.42 10.24
C GLU A 130 -3.81 9.65 11.33
N VAL A 131 -4.18 8.61 12.08
CA VAL A 131 -5.08 8.75 13.23
C VAL A 131 -4.46 9.62 14.32
N LEU A 132 -3.18 9.43 14.65
CA LEU A 132 -2.48 10.25 15.64
C LEU A 132 -2.40 11.72 15.20
N ILE A 133 -2.13 11.98 13.92
CA ILE A 133 -2.11 13.34 13.35
C ILE A 133 -3.50 13.96 13.44
N GLY A 134 -4.53 13.27 12.96
CA GLY A 134 -5.90 13.78 13.00
C GLY A 134 -6.36 14.07 14.43
N GLN A 135 -6.06 13.15 15.35
CA GLN A 135 -6.35 13.31 16.78
C GLN A 135 -5.56 14.45 17.43
N GLY A 136 -4.30 14.65 17.05
CA GLY A 136 -3.49 15.73 17.57
C GLY A 136 -3.91 17.10 17.02
N ALA A 137 -4.11 17.19 15.72
CA ALA A 137 -4.44 18.42 15.02
C ALA A 137 -5.78 19.02 15.46
N TRP A 138 -6.83 18.20 15.63
CA TRP A 138 -8.13 18.75 16.05
C TRP A 138 -8.09 19.33 17.47
N ARG A 139 -7.37 18.68 18.41
CA ARG A 139 -7.21 19.17 19.79
C ARG A 139 -6.43 20.48 19.85
N MET A 140 -5.44 20.64 18.96
CA MET A 140 -4.68 21.88 18.85
C MET A 140 -5.53 23.02 18.26
N ALA A 141 -6.40 22.71 17.28
CA ALA A 141 -7.22 23.69 16.60
C ALA A 141 -8.49 24.10 17.37
N ASP A 142 -8.98 23.24 18.27
CA ASP A 142 -10.19 23.50 19.03
C ASP A 142 -9.97 24.55 20.14
N SER A 143 -10.71 25.65 20.06
CA SER A 143 -10.67 26.74 21.04
C SER A 143 -11.21 26.31 22.42
N SER A 144 -12.05 25.26 22.48
CA SER A 144 -12.64 24.76 23.72
C SER A 144 -11.78 23.74 24.48
N SER A 145 -10.73 23.21 23.84
CA SER A 145 -9.80 22.26 24.45
C SER A 145 -8.92 22.91 25.54
N SER A 146 -8.67 22.20 26.64
CA SER A 146 -7.79 22.67 27.72
C SER A 146 -6.33 22.75 27.28
N ASP A 147 -5.50 23.52 27.99
CA ASP A 147 -4.06 23.63 27.67
C ASP A 147 -3.35 22.27 27.73
N SER A 148 -3.74 21.40 28.67
CA SER A 148 -3.24 20.03 28.74
C SER A 148 -3.65 19.17 27.54
N GLN A 149 -4.85 19.38 26.99
CA GLN A 149 -5.31 18.69 25.78
C GLN A 149 -4.61 19.19 24.52
N ARG A 150 -4.33 20.49 24.43
CA ARG A 150 -3.55 21.08 23.32
C ARG A 150 -2.11 20.59 23.32
N GLU A 151 -1.49 20.52 24.50
CA GLU A 151 -0.14 19.98 24.67
C GLU A 151 -0.08 18.49 24.30
N LEU A 152 -1.06 17.70 24.75
CA LEU A 152 -1.19 16.31 24.32
C LEU A 152 -1.34 16.22 22.78
N GLY A 153 -2.17 17.09 22.18
CA GLY A 153 -2.34 17.16 20.74
C GLY A 153 -1.02 17.40 20.00
N SER A 154 -0.22 18.35 20.49
CA SER A 154 1.09 18.65 19.93
C SER A 154 2.06 17.46 20.00
N ARG A 155 2.06 16.74 21.13
CA ARG A 155 2.87 15.53 21.29
C ARG A 155 2.43 14.39 20.38
N LEU A 156 1.13 14.23 20.14
CA LEU A 156 0.59 13.23 19.23
C LEU A 156 1.03 13.49 17.79
N VAL A 157 0.93 14.74 17.30
CA VAL A 157 1.41 15.11 15.96
C VAL A 157 2.92 14.87 15.84
N SER A 158 3.69 15.33 16.83
CA SER A 158 5.15 15.15 16.84
C SER A 158 5.57 13.68 16.79
N ALA A 159 4.97 12.84 17.66
CA ALA A 159 5.26 11.42 17.72
C ALA A 159 4.91 10.73 16.40
N SER A 160 3.79 11.12 15.78
CA SER A 160 3.34 10.55 14.52
C SER A 160 4.29 10.87 13.37
N LEU A 161 4.74 12.12 13.24
CA LEU A 161 5.69 12.53 12.20
C LEU A 161 7.04 11.79 12.33
N CYS A 162 7.51 11.60 13.57
CA CYS A 162 8.72 10.79 13.84
C CYS A 162 8.53 9.32 13.46
N LEU A 163 7.37 8.73 13.81
CA LEU A 163 7.04 7.35 13.44
C LEU A 163 6.97 7.21 11.91
N GLN A 164 6.34 8.15 11.21
CA GLN A 164 6.22 8.16 9.76
C GLN A 164 7.58 8.22 9.06
N ALA A 165 8.51 9.04 9.55
CA ALA A 165 9.89 9.08 9.05
C ALA A 165 10.59 7.71 9.22
N ALA A 166 10.44 7.07 10.39
CA ALA A 166 10.98 5.75 10.64
C ALA A 166 10.36 4.67 9.72
N LEU A 167 9.05 4.74 9.47
CA LEU A 167 8.33 3.84 8.57
C LEU A 167 8.85 3.93 7.13
N PHE A 168 9.05 5.15 6.60
CA PHE A 168 9.60 5.31 5.26
C PHE A 168 11.05 4.84 5.15
N GLY A 169 11.85 5.05 6.19
CA GLY A 169 13.20 4.49 6.29
C GLY A 169 13.18 2.96 6.22
N ALA A 170 12.35 2.32 7.05
CA ALA A 170 12.19 0.86 7.07
C ALA A 170 11.68 0.30 5.73
N PHE A 171 10.73 0.98 5.08
CA PHE A 171 10.24 0.61 3.75
C PHE A 171 11.35 0.67 2.70
N GLY A 172 12.15 1.74 2.69
CA GLY A 172 13.30 1.89 1.80
C GLY A 172 14.35 0.79 1.99
N LEU A 173 14.67 0.45 3.24
CA LEU A 173 15.60 -0.64 3.58
C LEU A 173 15.08 -2.00 3.10
N LEU A 174 13.78 -2.27 3.26
CA LEU A 174 13.15 -3.50 2.78
C LEU A 174 13.23 -3.61 1.25
N GLY A 175 12.92 -2.53 0.53
CA GLY A 175 13.08 -2.46 -0.92
C GLY A 175 14.52 -2.71 -1.36
N MET A 176 15.47 -2.04 -0.70
CA MET A 176 16.91 -2.19 -0.98
C MET A 176 17.40 -3.62 -0.72
N GLN A 177 16.94 -4.26 0.35
CA GLN A 177 17.27 -5.66 0.66
C GLN A 177 16.74 -6.59 -0.43
N PHE A 178 15.50 -6.41 -0.87
CA PHE A 178 14.94 -7.18 -2.00
C PHE A 178 15.74 -6.96 -3.28
N GLN A 179 16.07 -5.71 -3.64
CA GLN A 179 16.86 -5.40 -4.83
C GLN A 179 18.24 -6.06 -4.79
N ARG A 180 18.93 -6.04 -3.64
CA ARG A 180 20.23 -6.69 -3.47
C ARG A 180 20.13 -8.19 -3.73
N ARG A 181 19.12 -8.86 -3.15
CA ARG A 181 18.87 -10.29 -3.38
C ARG A 181 18.55 -10.59 -4.86
N ALA A 182 17.65 -9.80 -5.47
CA ALA A 182 17.25 -9.96 -6.87
C ALA A 182 18.38 -9.70 -7.87
N THR A 183 19.26 -8.75 -7.57
CA THR A 183 20.43 -8.44 -8.40
C THR A 183 21.48 -9.54 -8.30
N ALA A 184 21.77 -10.02 -7.08
CA ALA A 184 22.70 -11.13 -6.86
C ALA A 184 22.24 -12.43 -7.55
N ALA A 185 20.93 -12.66 -7.61
CA ALA A 185 20.35 -13.80 -8.31
C ALA A 185 20.25 -13.63 -9.84
N GLY A 186 20.59 -12.46 -10.40
CA GLY A 186 20.54 -12.22 -11.86
C GLY A 186 19.14 -12.13 -12.47
N VAL A 187 18.07 -12.12 -11.66
CA VAL A 187 16.67 -12.20 -12.14
C VAL A 187 16.04 -10.84 -12.48
N LEU A 188 16.74 -9.75 -12.16
CA LEU A 188 16.22 -8.39 -12.27
C LEU A 188 16.38 -7.82 -13.69
N LYS A 189 15.44 -8.14 -14.59
CA LYS A 189 15.37 -7.61 -15.97
C LYS A 189 15.23 -6.07 -15.99
N PRO A 190 15.65 -5.38 -17.08
CA PRO A 190 15.59 -3.91 -17.18
C PRO A 190 14.23 -3.31 -16.86
N HIS A 191 13.17 -4.00 -17.27
CA HIS A 191 11.80 -3.60 -17.03
C HIS A 191 11.42 -3.57 -15.53
N LEU A 192 11.83 -4.59 -14.77
CA LEU A 192 11.62 -4.67 -13.32
C LEU A 192 12.50 -3.67 -12.57
N ARG A 193 13.73 -3.42 -13.06
CA ARG A 193 14.59 -2.36 -12.55
C ARG A 193 13.91 -1.00 -12.65
N THR A 194 13.24 -0.71 -13.78
CA THR A 194 12.48 0.53 -13.92
C THR A 194 11.38 0.64 -12.87
N VAL A 195 10.64 -0.44 -12.58
CA VAL A 195 9.59 -0.42 -11.55
C VAL A 195 10.18 -0.11 -10.17
N LEU A 196 11.30 -0.74 -9.81
CA LEU A 196 12.01 -0.47 -8.57
C LEU A 196 12.51 0.98 -8.48
N TYR A 197 13.13 1.49 -9.54
CA TYR A 197 13.61 2.87 -9.56
C TYR A 197 12.48 3.89 -9.47
N VAL A 198 11.37 3.66 -10.19
CA VAL A 198 10.18 4.53 -10.12
C VAL A 198 9.60 4.51 -8.71
N MET A 199 9.51 3.33 -8.08
CA MET A 199 9.07 3.19 -6.70
C MET A 199 10.01 3.93 -5.73
N TYR A 200 11.34 3.84 -5.91
CA TYR A 200 12.28 4.57 -5.05
C TYR A 200 12.19 6.07 -5.23
N VAL A 201 12.16 6.56 -6.47
CA VAL A 201 12.01 7.99 -6.73
C VAL A 201 10.68 8.48 -6.14
N SER A 202 9.59 7.73 -6.32
CA SER A 202 8.30 8.04 -5.74
C SER A 202 8.34 8.09 -4.20
N ALA A 203 8.90 7.05 -3.58
CA ALA A 203 9.05 6.97 -2.13
C ALA A 203 9.93 8.09 -1.59
N SER A 204 11.06 8.41 -2.24
CA SER A 204 11.93 9.52 -1.88
C SER A 204 11.23 10.86 -1.95
N ILE A 205 10.41 11.10 -2.98
CA ILE A 205 9.63 12.33 -3.08
C ILE A 205 8.64 12.43 -1.90
N VAL A 206 7.92 11.36 -1.59
CA VAL A 206 7.00 11.34 -0.43
C VAL A 206 7.76 11.54 0.88
N THR A 207 8.96 10.97 1.03
CA THR A 207 9.82 11.18 2.21
C THR A 207 10.27 12.64 2.32
N ILE A 208 10.70 13.27 1.23
CA ILE A 208 11.09 14.70 1.22
C ILE A 208 9.93 15.57 1.70
N ARG A 209 8.71 15.28 1.22
CA ARG A 209 7.49 15.94 1.69
C ARG A 209 7.28 15.79 3.20
N CYS A 210 7.47 14.58 3.72
CA CYS A 210 7.29 14.32 5.16
C CYS A 210 8.37 14.99 6.01
N ILE A 211 9.60 15.10 5.50
CA ILE A 211 10.66 15.90 6.14
C ILE A 211 10.29 17.38 6.15
N TYR A 212 9.79 17.91 5.03
CA TYR A 212 9.27 19.29 4.98
C TYR A 212 8.20 19.50 6.06
N ARG A 213 7.25 18.57 6.21
CA ARG A 213 6.21 18.66 7.25
C ARG A 213 6.76 18.57 8.66
N LEU A 214 7.75 17.72 8.89
CA LEU A 214 8.47 17.64 10.16
C LEU A 214 9.12 18.99 10.50
N VAL A 215 9.81 19.59 9.54
CA VAL A 215 10.47 20.89 9.69
C VAL A 215 9.46 22.01 9.89
N GLU A 216 8.39 22.06 9.08
CA GLU A 216 7.32 23.05 9.20
C GLU A 216 6.67 22.99 10.59
N TYR A 217 6.42 21.78 11.10
CA TYR A 217 5.84 21.57 12.41
C TYR A 217 6.78 22.01 13.55
N PHE A 218 8.04 21.57 13.54
CA PHE A 218 9.00 21.92 14.60
C PHE A 218 9.51 23.35 14.55
N SER A 219 9.50 24.00 13.38
CA SER A 219 9.91 25.40 13.26
C SER A 219 8.89 26.36 13.88
N GLY A 220 7.66 25.90 14.12
CA GLY A 220 6.60 26.69 14.70
C GLY A 220 6.03 27.75 13.76
N TRP A 221 4.98 28.42 14.24
CA TRP A 221 4.13 29.34 13.49
C TRP A 221 4.83 30.66 13.12
N ASP A 222 5.85 31.03 13.88
CA ASP A 222 6.60 32.27 13.65
C ASP A 222 7.68 32.14 12.55
N SER A 223 7.93 30.91 12.09
CA SER A 223 8.99 30.61 11.13
C SER A 223 8.71 31.12 9.72
N ALA A 224 9.79 31.39 8.98
CA ALA A 224 9.73 31.76 7.57
C ALA A 224 9.07 30.69 6.69
N VAL A 225 9.11 29.43 7.12
CA VAL A 225 8.50 28.30 6.40
C VAL A 225 6.97 28.42 6.41
N TYR A 226 6.39 28.71 7.57
CA TYR A 226 4.94 28.83 7.71
C TYR A 226 4.38 30.13 7.09
N LYS A 227 5.14 31.23 7.21
CA LYS A 227 4.72 32.55 6.71
C LYS A 227 4.88 32.73 5.20
N ASN A 228 5.65 31.87 4.52
CA ASN A 228 5.89 32.00 3.08
C ASN A 228 5.20 30.87 2.30
N GLU A 229 4.13 31.23 1.59
CA GLU A 229 3.35 30.32 0.75
C GLU A 229 4.20 29.61 -0.34
N THR A 230 5.33 30.18 -0.73
CA THR A 230 6.19 29.60 -1.77
C THR A 230 6.68 28.20 -1.38
N TYR A 231 7.00 27.97 -0.10
CA TYR A 231 7.45 26.67 0.38
C TYR A 231 6.36 25.61 0.24
N PHE A 232 5.11 25.96 0.54
CA PHE A 232 3.97 25.10 0.30
C PHE A 232 3.84 24.73 -1.20
N TRP A 233 3.91 25.70 -2.11
CA TRP A 233 3.79 25.40 -3.54
C TRP A 233 4.91 24.49 -4.06
N ILE A 234 6.12 24.60 -3.53
CA ILE A 234 7.25 23.76 -3.94
C ILE A 234 7.16 22.37 -3.28
N PHE A 235 7.20 22.33 -1.96
CA PHE A 235 7.39 21.09 -1.18
C PHE A 235 6.10 20.32 -0.92
N GLU A 236 4.93 20.87 -1.23
CA GLU A 236 3.66 20.15 -1.10
C GLU A 236 2.98 19.93 -2.44
N ALA A 237 2.85 20.98 -3.25
CA ALA A 237 2.13 20.88 -4.50
C ALA A 237 3.02 20.35 -5.65
N ALA A 238 4.16 21.01 -5.92
CA ALA A 238 4.99 20.72 -7.08
C ALA A 238 5.65 19.34 -6.99
N ILE A 239 6.25 18.97 -5.86
CA ILE A 239 6.88 17.65 -5.74
C ILE A 239 5.84 16.51 -5.86
N MET A 240 4.61 16.71 -5.36
CA MET A 240 3.55 15.71 -5.51
C MET A 240 2.97 15.66 -6.91
N LEU A 241 2.98 16.78 -7.63
CA LEU A 241 2.70 16.80 -9.04
C LEU A 241 3.77 16.00 -9.83
N ILE A 242 5.06 16.21 -9.53
CA ILE A 242 6.15 15.45 -10.15
C ILE A 242 5.98 13.95 -9.89
N ASN A 243 5.63 13.57 -8.67
CA ASN A 243 5.40 12.17 -8.31
C ASN A 243 4.24 11.54 -9.12
N THR A 244 3.11 12.24 -9.24
CA THR A 244 1.96 11.71 -9.98
C THR A 244 2.25 11.61 -11.48
N VAL A 245 3.01 12.57 -12.03
CA VAL A 245 3.46 12.54 -13.44
C VAL A 245 4.46 11.41 -13.68
N LEU A 246 5.40 11.19 -12.77
CA LEU A 246 6.32 10.05 -12.80
C LEU A 246 5.54 8.72 -12.90
N LEU A 247 4.52 8.55 -12.06
CA LEU A 247 3.68 7.34 -12.04
C LEU A 247 2.77 7.23 -13.27
N ASN A 248 2.42 8.34 -13.93
CA ASN A 248 1.73 8.32 -15.23
C ASN A 248 2.65 7.82 -16.35
N ILE A 249 3.87 8.37 -16.45
CA ILE A 249 4.80 8.05 -17.53
C ILE A 249 5.28 6.60 -17.38
N TRP A 250 5.68 6.21 -16.17
CA TRP A 250 6.18 4.87 -15.86
C TRP A 250 5.18 4.07 -15.04
N ASN A 251 3.98 3.89 -15.59
CA ASN A 251 2.92 3.16 -14.90
C ASN A 251 3.36 1.71 -14.53
N PRO A 252 3.33 1.34 -13.24
CA PRO A 252 3.75 0.01 -12.77
C PRO A 252 2.83 -1.11 -13.27
N GLY A 253 1.55 -0.81 -13.53
CA GLY A 253 0.56 -1.75 -14.07
C GLY A 253 0.86 -2.22 -15.49
N LYS A 254 1.54 -1.40 -16.30
CA LYS A 254 2.06 -1.85 -17.61
C LYS A 254 3.19 -2.86 -17.45
N ARG A 255 3.86 -2.86 -16.28
CA ARG A 255 5.14 -3.52 -16.08
C ARG A 255 5.16 -4.75 -15.18
N LEU A 256 4.02 -5.03 -14.55
CA LEU A 256 3.85 -6.16 -13.66
C LEU A 256 2.66 -6.99 -14.16
N PRO A 257 2.71 -8.32 -13.99
CA PRO A 257 1.61 -9.17 -14.43
C PRO A 257 0.33 -8.81 -13.65
N PRO A 258 -0.86 -8.75 -14.31
CA PRO A 258 -2.10 -8.33 -13.65
C PRO A 258 -2.52 -9.22 -12.47
N SER A 259 -2.11 -10.49 -12.45
CA SER A 259 -2.46 -11.45 -11.40
C SER A 259 -1.32 -11.70 -10.41
N ASN A 260 -1.60 -11.69 -9.11
CA ASN A 260 -0.65 -12.08 -8.04
C ASN A 260 -0.32 -13.58 -8.05
N SER A 261 -0.97 -14.36 -8.92
CA SER A 261 -0.70 -15.79 -9.09
C SER A 261 0.42 -16.07 -10.08
N VAL A 262 0.86 -15.07 -10.83
CA VAL A 262 1.99 -15.18 -11.77
C VAL A 262 3.27 -14.82 -11.04
N PHE A 263 4.28 -15.67 -11.13
CA PHE A 263 5.60 -15.49 -10.55
C PHE A 263 6.69 -15.86 -11.57
N LEU A 264 7.86 -15.27 -11.42
CA LEU A 264 9.03 -15.54 -12.25
C LEU A 264 9.74 -16.80 -11.74
N ALA A 265 10.17 -17.68 -12.63
CA ALA A 265 11.01 -18.82 -12.26
C ALA A 265 12.46 -18.37 -11.97
N ARG A 266 13.25 -19.24 -11.34
CA ARG A 266 14.64 -18.94 -10.95
C ARG A 266 15.57 -18.64 -12.14
N ASP A 267 15.19 -19.07 -13.34
CA ASP A 267 15.87 -18.74 -14.59
C ASP A 267 15.80 -17.24 -14.95
N GLY A 268 14.93 -16.48 -14.26
CA GLY A 268 14.71 -15.08 -14.52
C GLY A 268 13.97 -14.80 -15.82
N VAL A 269 13.44 -15.81 -16.54
CA VAL A 269 12.79 -15.65 -17.84
C VAL A 269 11.38 -16.25 -17.88
N THR A 270 11.19 -17.44 -17.35
CA THR A 270 9.93 -18.17 -17.47
C THR A 270 8.91 -17.68 -16.45
N GLU A 271 7.76 -17.21 -16.92
CA GLU A 271 6.63 -16.86 -16.05
C GLU A 271 5.79 -18.10 -15.76
N ARG A 272 5.66 -18.46 -14.48
CA ARG A 272 4.88 -19.60 -14.01
C ARG A 272 3.67 -19.14 -13.21
N ARG A 273 2.65 -19.99 -13.14
CA ARG A 273 1.37 -19.66 -12.49
C ARG A 273 1.17 -20.49 -11.23
N GLY A 274 1.42 -19.90 -10.07
CA GLY A 274 1.26 -20.56 -8.78
C GLY A 274 -0.16 -20.45 -8.18
N PRO A 275 -0.45 -21.13 -7.06
CA PRO A 275 -1.72 -20.97 -6.34
C PRO A 275 -1.93 -19.55 -5.76
N GLY A 276 -0.93 -18.68 -5.85
CA GLY A 276 -0.87 -17.36 -5.23
C GLY A 276 -0.47 -17.47 -3.76
N TRP A 277 0.39 -16.56 -3.30
CA TRP A 277 0.90 -16.56 -1.93
C TRP A 277 -0.17 -16.01 -0.97
N GLY A 278 -0.93 -16.93 -0.37
CA GLY A 278 -1.92 -16.64 0.66
C GLY A 278 -1.31 -16.78 2.05
N ASP A 279 -1.79 -15.97 2.98
CA ASP A 279 -1.51 -16.13 4.41
C ASP A 279 -2.75 -16.76 5.05
N ASP A 280 -2.67 -18.03 5.45
CA ASP A 280 -3.79 -18.77 6.04
C ASP A 280 -4.07 -18.36 7.50
N ARG A 281 -3.26 -17.45 8.07
CA ARG A 281 -3.39 -17.01 9.46
C ARG A 281 -4.66 -16.17 9.67
N PRO A 282 -5.26 -16.22 10.88
CA PRO A 282 -6.33 -15.30 11.24
C PRO A 282 -5.87 -13.86 11.03
N TRP A 283 -6.77 -13.01 10.55
CA TRP A 283 -6.44 -11.61 10.28
C TRP A 283 -5.87 -10.89 11.51
N ILE A 284 -6.38 -11.19 12.72
CA ILE A 284 -5.90 -10.65 14.00
C ILE A 284 -4.41 -10.97 14.21
N VAL A 285 -4.00 -12.22 14.00
CA VAL A 285 -2.60 -12.62 14.15
C VAL A 285 -1.72 -11.92 13.13
N THR A 286 -2.23 -11.71 11.92
CA THR A 286 -1.48 -10.97 10.88
C THR A 286 -1.30 -9.49 11.22
N VAL A 287 -2.24 -8.90 11.96
CA VAL A 287 -2.16 -7.51 12.44
C VAL A 287 -1.18 -7.37 13.61
N PHE A 288 -1.22 -8.28 14.59
CA PHE A 288 -0.39 -8.20 15.81
C PHE A 288 1.00 -8.88 15.69
N ASP A 289 1.20 -9.77 14.70
CA ASP A 289 2.50 -10.34 14.33
C ASP A 289 2.76 -10.17 12.82
N PRO A 290 3.00 -8.91 12.38
CA PRO A 290 3.20 -8.58 10.97
C PRO A 290 4.43 -9.24 10.35
N PHE A 291 5.47 -9.49 11.16
CA PHE A 291 6.72 -10.10 10.72
C PHE A 291 6.73 -11.63 10.82
N ASP A 292 5.68 -12.23 11.40
CA ASP A 292 5.54 -13.68 11.61
C ASP A 292 6.70 -14.27 12.42
N ILE A 293 7.10 -13.56 13.47
CA ILE A 293 8.15 -13.98 14.38
C ILE A 293 7.80 -15.37 14.93
N TRP A 294 6.51 -15.60 15.23
CA TRP A 294 6.03 -16.88 15.75
C TRP A 294 6.04 -18.01 14.69
N GLY A 295 5.75 -17.70 13.42
CA GLY A 295 5.82 -18.66 12.32
C GLY A 295 7.25 -19.05 11.95
N LEU A 296 8.18 -18.08 12.03
CA LEU A 296 9.61 -18.27 11.80
C LEU A 296 10.20 -19.27 12.80
N VAL A 297 9.87 -19.10 14.09
CA VAL A 297 10.29 -20.02 15.18
C VAL A 297 9.72 -21.44 14.99
N ARG A 298 8.52 -21.58 14.41
CA ARG A 298 7.88 -22.88 14.16
C ARG A 298 8.24 -23.53 12.81
N GLY A 299 9.14 -22.92 12.03
CA GLY A 299 9.61 -23.48 10.76
C GLY A 299 8.53 -23.61 9.68
N ARG A 300 7.47 -22.78 9.74
CA ARG A 300 6.31 -22.89 8.85
C ARG A 300 6.59 -22.38 7.42
N ASP A 301 7.68 -21.63 7.22
CA ASP A 301 8.09 -21.07 5.94
C ASP A 301 8.21 -22.12 4.83
N LYS A 302 8.74 -23.31 5.14
CA LYS A 302 8.89 -24.41 4.17
C LYS A 302 7.56 -24.85 3.53
N LYS A 303 6.44 -24.74 4.23
CA LYS A 303 5.11 -25.11 3.70
C LYS A 303 4.56 -24.11 2.69
N THR A 304 5.10 -22.90 2.67
CA THR A 304 4.63 -21.82 1.76
C THR A 304 5.44 -21.74 0.46
N GLN A 305 6.52 -22.53 0.33
CA GLN A 305 7.43 -22.52 -0.82
C GLN A 305 6.83 -23.28 -2.01
N PHE A 306 5.88 -22.66 -2.71
CA PHE A 306 5.28 -23.25 -3.91
C PHE A 306 6.15 -23.09 -5.16
N TRP A 307 7.14 -22.20 -5.13
CA TRP A 307 7.93 -21.80 -6.31
C TRP A 307 8.92 -22.86 -6.80
N ASP A 308 9.23 -23.87 -5.99
CA ASP A 308 10.12 -24.98 -6.39
C ASP A 308 9.34 -26.23 -6.89
N LEU A 309 8.00 -26.17 -6.94
CA LEU A 309 7.15 -27.28 -7.40
C LEU A 309 7.10 -27.39 -8.93
N SER A 310 6.79 -28.59 -9.44
CA SER A 310 6.54 -28.84 -10.87
C SER A 310 5.24 -28.18 -11.34
N ASP A 311 5.08 -28.00 -12.67
CA ASP A 311 3.88 -27.33 -13.22
C ASP A 311 2.60 -28.12 -12.93
N ALA A 312 2.67 -29.46 -12.95
CA ALA A 312 1.56 -30.33 -12.60
C ALA A 312 1.13 -30.17 -11.13
N GLU A 313 2.07 -30.09 -10.20
CA GLU A 313 1.79 -29.86 -8.77
C GLU A 313 1.22 -28.46 -8.52
N LEU A 314 1.73 -27.44 -9.22
CA LEU A 314 1.19 -26.09 -9.15
C LEU A 314 -0.27 -26.05 -9.63
N GLU A 315 -0.58 -26.74 -10.73
CA GLU A 315 -1.94 -26.82 -11.25
C GLU A 315 -2.88 -27.57 -10.29
N ALA A 316 -2.44 -28.69 -9.73
CA ALA A 316 -3.19 -29.43 -8.72
C ALA A 316 -3.54 -28.54 -7.50
N MET A 317 -2.56 -27.81 -6.96
CA MET A 317 -2.79 -26.86 -5.86
C MET A 317 -3.75 -25.73 -6.23
N ARG A 318 -3.71 -25.24 -7.48
CA ARG A 318 -4.66 -24.22 -7.96
C ARG A 318 -6.09 -24.77 -8.04
N LEU A 319 -6.25 -25.99 -8.53
CA LEU A 319 -7.54 -26.66 -8.64
C LEU A 319 -8.12 -26.91 -7.24
N GLU A 320 -7.30 -27.36 -6.30
CA GLU A 320 -7.69 -27.51 -4.91
C GLU A 320 -8.12 -26.18 -4.30
N LYS A 321 -7.34 -25.11 -4.49
CA LYS A 321 -7.69 -23.78 -3.99
C LYS A 321 -8.97 -23.23 -4.62
N LYS A 322 -9.23 -23.51 -5.91
CA LYS A 322 -10.50 -23.17 -6.57
C LYS A 322 -11.67 -23.98 -6.00
N ARG A 323 -11.48 -25.28 -5.75
CA ARG A 323 -12.48 -26.16 -5.14
C ARG A 323 -12.83 -25.72 -3.72
N ASN A 324 -11.83 -25.28 -2.96
CA ASN A 324 -11.99 -24.82 -1.58
C ASN A 324 -12.37 -23.33 -1.49
N LYS A 325 -12.48 -22.62 -2.62
CA LYS A 325 -12.86 -21.20 -2.63
C LYS A 325 -14.31 -21.06 -2.18
N ARG A 326 -14.53 -20.29 -1.11
CA ARG A 326 -15.88 -20.02 -0.60
C ARG A 326 -16.71 -19.25 -1.61
N SER A 327 -18.00 -19.59 -1.69
CA SER A 327 -18.99 -18.77 -2.39
C SER A 327 -19.12 -17.40 -1.73
N CYS A 328 -19.38 -16.36 -2.52
CA CYS A 328 -19.43 -14.98 -2.04
C CYS A 328 -20.48 -14.78 -0.92
N GLY A 329 -21.62 -15.48 -0.98
CA GLY A 329 -22.65 -15.43 0.06
C GLY A 329 -22.21 -16.04 1.39
N LEU A 330 -21.41 -17.11 1.35
CA LEU A 330 -20.88 -17.75 2.56
C LEU A 330 -19.78 -16.90 3.22
N ALA A 331 -19.02 -16.14 2.43
CA ALA A 331 -18.04 -15.18 2.92
C ALA A 331 -18.69 -13.97 3.61
N PHE A 332 -19.91 -13.60 3.23
CA PHE A 332 -20.69 -12.55 3.89
C PHE A 332 -21.24 -13.00 5.25
N LEU A 333 -21.75 -14.24 5.34
CA LEU A 333 -22.32 -14.80 6.57
C LEU A 333 -21.27 -15.17 7.63
N ASP A 334 -20.05 -15.50 7.21
CA ASP A 334 -18.92 -15.80 8.10
C ASP A 334 -17.68 -15.01 7.66
N PRO A 335 -17.63 -13.69 7.93
CA PRO A 335 -16.55 -12.81 7.49
C PRO A 335 -15.21 -13.16 8.14
N PHE A 336 -15.23 -13.87 9.26
CA PHE A 336 -14.04 -14.27 10.02
C PHE A 336 -13.55 -15.69 9.71
N HIS A 337 -14.18 -16.39 8.76
CA HIS A 337 -13.80 -17.75 8.35
C HIS A 337 -13.80 -18.76 9.53
N LEU A 338 -14.68 -18.55 10.52
CA LEU A 338 -14.73 -19.37 11.72
C LEU A 338 -15.27 -20.77 11.44
N TRP A 339 -16.26 -20.89 10.56
CA TRP A 339 -17.06 -22.11 10.34
C TRP A 339 -16.82 -22.74 8.96
N GLY A 340 -17.18 -24.02 8.77
CA GLY A 340 -17.06 -24.75 7.49
C GLY A 340 -15.87 -25.72 7.41
N LYS A 341 -15.79 -26.52 6.33
CA LYS A 341 -14.79 -27.63 6.18
C LYS A 341 -13.33 -27.17 6.29
N THR A 342 -13.03 -25.92 5.92
CA THR A 342 -11.70 -25.28 6.04
C THR A 342 -11.69 -24.16 7.08
N GLY A 343 -12.76 -24.03 7.88
CA GLY A 343 -12.90 -22.97 8.90
C GLY A 343 -11.91 -23.13 10.04
N TYR A 344 -11.58 -22.03 10.72
CA TYR A 344 -10.62 -22.03 11.82
C TYR A 344 -11.01 -22.98 12.95
N ILE A 345 -12.31 -23.07 13.26
CA ILE A 345 -12.84 -23.95 14.30
C ILE A 345 -12.72 -25.42 13.87
N ALA A 346 -13.04 -25.74 12.60
CA ALA A 346 -12.91 -27.10 12.07
C ALA A 346 -11.45 -27.59 12.04
N GLY A 347 -10.48 -26.71 11.73
CA GLY A 347 -9.06 -27.04 11.78
C GLY A 347 -8.50 -27.26 13.19
N TRP A 348 -9.10 -26.63 14.20
CA TRP A 348 -8.74 -26.82 15.61
C TRP A 348 -9.26 -28.16 16.15
N PHE A 349 -10.50 -28.52 15.83
CA PHE A 349 -11.09 -29.81 16.22
C PHE A 349 -10.66 -31.00 15.34
N GLY A 350 -10.21 -30.78 14.10
CA GLY A 350 -9.70 -31.85 13.23
C GLY A 350 -8.28 -32.31 13.58
N LYS A 351 -7.47 -31.45 14.21
CA LYS A 351 -6.09 -31.77 14.59
C LYS A 351 -5.96 -32.83 15.69
N THR A 352 -7.02 -33.09 16.44
CA THR A 352 -7.05 -34.14 17.46
C THR A 352 -7.30 -35.54 16.90
N ARG A 353 -7.46 -35.73 15.58
CA ARG A 353 -7.84 -37.04 15.02
C ARG A 353 -6.91 -37.67 13.97
N THR A 354 -5.84 -37.02 13.53
CA THR A 354 -4.90 -37.61 12.56
C THR A 354 -3.45 -37.29 12.88
N SER A 355 -2.90 -37.97 13.89
CA SER A 355 -1.45 -38.19 14.01
C SER A 355 -1.16 -39.63 13.59
N GLY A 356 -0.69 -39.82 12.35
CA GLY A 356 -0.12 -41.09 11.90
C GLY A 356 -0.74 -41.63 10.61
N GLN A 357 -0.27 -41.15 9.47
CA GLN A 357 0.02 -41.98 8.29
C GLN A 357 0.83 -41.16 7.26
N PRO A 358 1.92 -41.71 6.69
CA PRO A 358 2.73 -41.01 5.70
C PRO A 358 2.08 -41.04 4.30
N VAL A 359 2.34 -39.98 3.54
CA VAL A 359 1.69 -39.57 2.27
C VAL A 359 2.04 -40.49 1.06
N THR A 360 2.52 -41.71 1.27
CA THR A 360 2.94 -42.59 0.17
C THR A 360 1.83 -43.51 -0.37
N ALA A 361 0.66 -43.58 0.28
CA ALA A 361 -0.39 -44.53 -0.09
C ALA A 361 -1.45 -44.02 -1.09
N GLU A 362 -1.67 -42.70 -1.21
CA GLU A 362 -2.75 -42.16 -2.06
C GLU A 362 -2.43 -42.08 -3.56
N VAL A 363 -1.15 -42.18 -3.94
CA VAL A 363 -0.75 -42.16 -5.36
C VAL A 363 -1.00 -43.51 -6.05
N SER A 364 -0.90 -44.62 -5.31
CA SER A 364 -1.11 -45.97 -5.86
C SER A 364 -2.59 -46.23 -6.19
N THR A 365 -3.51 -45.78 -5.32
CA THR A 365 -4.95 -45.98 -5.49
C THR A 365 -5.53 -45.13 -6.62
N ALA A 366 -4.96 -43.96 -6.89
CA ALA A 366 -5.35 -43.11 -8.02
C ALA A 366 -4.92 -43.73 -9.36
N GLN A 367 -3.71 -44.31 -9.45
CA GLN A 367 -3.25 -45.01 -10.65
C GLN A 367 -4.03 -46.31 -10.92
N MET A 368 -4.43 -47.04 -9.87
CA MET A 368 -5.24 -48.26 -10.03
C MET A 368 -6.66 -47.96 -10.53
N LYS A 369 -7.24 -46.81 -10.17
CA LYS A 369 -8.60 -46.41 -10.57
C LYS A 369 -8.66 -45.91 -12.03
N ILE A 370 -7.58 -45.30 -12.52
CA ILE A 370 -7.44 -44.91 -13.92
C ILE A 370 -7.31 -46.18 -14.80
N ARG A 371 -6.47 -47.14 -14.39
CA ARG A 371 -6.30 -48.40 -15.14
C ARG A 371 -7.57 -49.28 -15.20
N SER A 372 -8.45 -49.19 -14.21
CA SER A 372 -9.76 -49.87 -14.20
C SER A 372 -10.81 -49.22 -15.10
N SER A 373 -10.64 -47.95 -15.49
CA SER A 373 -11.63 -47.22 -16.32
C SER A 373 -11.30 -47.31 -17.81
N GLU A 374 -10.03 -47.50 -18.18
CA GLU A 374 -9.63 -47.73 -19.58
C GLU A 374 -10.01 -49.13 -20.09
N VAL A 375 -10.04 -50.17 -19.23
CA VAL A 375 -10.42 -51.54 -19.63
C VAL A 375 -11.92 -51.70 -19.90
N LYS A 376 -12.76 -50.72 -19.56
CA LYS A 376 -14.22 -50.76 -19.79
C LYS A 376 -14.69 -50.09 -21.08
N CYS A 377 -13.79 -49.58 -21.92
CA CYS A 377 -14.13 -48.97 -23.21
C CYS A 377 -13.70 -49.80 -24.44
N GLU A 378 -13.14 -51.00 -24.25
CA GLU A 378 -12.83 -51.94 -25.35
C GLU A 378 -13.43 -53.32 -25.06
N VAL A 379 -14.77 -53.45 -25.11
CA VAL A 379 -15.51 -54.67 -25.50
C VAL A 379 -16.82 -54.24 -26.14
#